data_AF-L9ZFW1-F1
#
_entry.id   AF-L9ZFW1-F1
#
_cell.length_a   1.000
_cell.length_b   1.000
_cell.length_c   1.000
_cell.angle_alpha   90.00
_cell.angle_beta   90.00
_cell.angle_gamma   90.00
#
_symmetry.space_group_name_H-M   'P 1'
#
loop_
_entity.id
_entity.type
_entity.pdbx_description
1 polymer ?
#
loop_
_entity_poly.entity_id
_entity_poly.type
_entity_poly.pdbx_seq_one_letter_code
_entity_poly.pdbx_strand_id
1 'polypeptide(L)'
;MPSRIDAETDFEDLTARIRTQSQQAPGSDTERVTIRSLEAVRTASLETLLEAAESEHLEPGELVFLLSRANAERLCERESDIDAVDDLEMELGRRGRVEDGMPDDTVLLLHPDAVEGTELIEPEAIACGIVGTDG
;
A
#
# COMPACT_ATOMS: atom_id res chain seq x y z
N MET A 1 3.43 19.30 -7.86
CA MET A 1 3.88 19.40 -6.45
C MET A 1 4.79 18.21 -6.20
N PRO A 2 5.89 18.32 -5.43
CA PRO A 2 6.70 17.16 -5.09
C PRO A 2 5.84 16.21 -4.23
N SER A 3 5.87 14.92 -4.55
CA SER A 3 5.18 13.86 -3.79
C SER A 3 5.60 13.92 -2.32
N ARG A 4 4.65 14.09 -1.38
CA ARG A 4 4.93 14.28 0.06
C ARG A 4 5.36 13.03 0.83
N ILE A 5 5.48 11.88 0.18
CA ILE A 5 6.25 10.77 0.75
C ILE A 5 7.72 11.16 0.72
N ASP A 6 8.19 11.68 1.84
CA ASP A 6 9.59 12.01 2.06
C ASP A 6 10.42 10.72 2.12
N ALA A 7 11.65 10.79 1.61
CA ALA A 7 12.61 9.68 1.73
C ALA A 7 13.01 9.39 3.20
N GLU A 8 12.67 10.30 4.12
CA GLU A 8 12.88 10.17 5.55
C GLU A 8 11.67 9.55 6.28
N THR A 9 10.58 9.22 5.56
CA THR A 9 9.42 8.54 6.14
C THR A 9 9.82 7.19 6.73
N ASP A 10 9.51 7.00 8.01
CA ASP A 10 9.67 5.73 8.68
C ASP A 10 8.48 4.82 8.37
N PHE A 11 8.63 4.00 7.32
CA PHE A 11 7.57 3.09 6.87
C PHE A 11 7.25 1.99 7.88
N GLU A 12 8.19 1.61 8.75
CA GLU A 12 7.95 0.65 9.83
C GLU A 12 6.97 1.26 10.86
N ASP A 13 7.24 2.49 11.30
CA ASP A 13 6.37 3.20 12.24
C ASP A 13 5.01 3.54 11.60
N LEU A 14 5.01 3.96 10.33
CA LEU A 14 3.80 4.26 9.56
C LEU A 14 2.88 3.02 9.47
N THR A 15 3.42 1.86 9.09
CA THR A 15 2.64 0.63 8.97
C THR A 15 2.12 0.16 10.33
N ALA A 16 2.91 0.28 11.39
CA ALA A 16 2.46 0.00 12.76
C ALA A 16 1.29 0.92 13.18
N ARG A 17 1.36 2.21 12.81
CA ARG A 17 0.31 3.19 13.09
C ARG A 17 -0.97 2.92 12.30
N ILE A 18 -0.87 2.60 11.02
CA ILE A 18 -1.98 2.18 10.16
C ILE A 18 -2.70 0.96 10.77
N ARG A 19 -1.94 -0.08 11.14
CA ARG A 19 -2.47 -1.29 11.77
C ARG A 19 -3.18 -0.98 13.09
N THR A 20 -2.62 -0.08 13.89
CA THR A 20 -3.19 0.34 15.18
C THR A 20 -4.49 1.13 15.00
N GLN A 21 -4.52 2.09 14.07
CA GLN A 21 -5.72 2.89 13.79
C GLN A 21 -6.90 2.01 13.36
N SER A 22 -6.63 1.01 12.50
CA SER A 22 -7.66 0.06 12.08
C SER A 22 -8.22 -0.76 13.25
N GLN A 23 -7.36 -1.21 14.18
CA GLN A 23 -7.78 -2.01 15.34
C GLN A 23 -8.59 -1.23 16.38
N GLN A 24 -8.38 0.09 16.50
CA GLN A 24 -8.98 0.89 17.58
C GLN A 24 -10.34 1.51 17.26
N ALA A 25 -10.89 1.35 16.05
CA ALA A 25 -12.15 1.99 15.66
C ALA A 25 -13.25 1.03 15.14
N PRO A 26 -13.69 0.01 15.92
CA PRO A 26 -14.93 -0.69 15.59
C PRO A 26 -16.13 0.23 15.92
N GLY A 27 -16.61 0.99 14.93
CA GLY A 27 -17.95 1.61 14.98
C GLY A 27 -18.03 3.14 15.11
N SER A 28 -16.95 3.90 14.87
CA SER A 28 -17.01 5.37 14.76
C SER A 28 -16.88 5.84 13.30
N ASP A 29 -17.68 6.83 12.93
CA ASP A 29 -17.76 7.62 11.69
C ASP A 29 -16.48 8.44 11.38
N THR A 30 -15.30 7.87 11.64
CA THR A 30 -14.00 8.50 11.36
C THR A 30 -13.36 7.85 10.14
N GLU A 31 -12.87 8.67 9.23
CA GLU A 31 -12.11 8.34 8.02
C GLU A 31 -11.13 7.19 8.28
N ARG A 32 -11.24 6.07 7.55
CA ARG A 32 -10.58 4.79 7.88
C ARG A 32 -9.57 4.37 6.82
N VAL A 33 -8.51 3.71 7.26
CA VAL A 33 -7.61 2.96 6.39
C VAL A 33 -8.25 1.62 6.00
N THR A 34 -8.27 1.31 4.70
CA THR A 34 -8.83 0.05 4.19
C THR A 34 -7.83 -1.09 4.37
N ILE A 35 -8.09 -2.04 5.28
CA ILE A 35 -7.22 -3.22 5.46
C ILE A 35 -7.79 -4.45 4.74
N ARG A 36 -6.94 -5.16 4.00
CA ARG A 36 -7.27 -6.44 3.36
C ARG A 36 -6.15 -7.46 3.60
N SER A 37 -6.53 -8.71 3.80
CA SER A 37 -5.58 -9.82 3.80
C SER A 37 -5.34 -10.27 2.37
N LEU A 38 -4.08 -10.36 1.98
CA LEU A 38 -3.63 -10.85 0.69
C LEU A 38 -3.06 -12.25 0.88
N GLU A 39 -3.47 -13.20 0.03
CA GLU A 39 -2.92 -14.55 0.03
C GLU A 39 -1.44 -14.53 -0.39
N ALA A 40 -1.11 -13.76 -1.43
CA ALA A 40 0.24 -13.57 -1.91
C ALA A 40 0.38 -12.19 -2.58
N VAL A 41 1.61 -11.73 -2.78
CA VAL A 41 1.89 -10.53 -3.58
C VAL A 41 1.87 -10.92 -5.06
N ARG A 42 0.75 -10.61 -5.73
CA ARG A 42 0.51 -10.83 -7.17
C ARG A 42 -0.35 -9.70 -7.73
N THR A 43 -0.28 -9.48 -9.04
CA THR A 43 -1.05 -8.45 -9.75
C THR A 43 -2.54 -8.52 -9.42
N ALA A 44 -3.16 -9.70 -9.46
CA ALA A 44 -4.57 -9.89 -9.11
C ALA A 44 -4.93 -9.49 -7.67
N SER A 45 -4.02 -9.74 -6.71
CA SER A 45 -4.22 -9.36 -5.31
C SER A 45 -4.04 -7.86 -5.09
N LEU A 46 -3.09 -7.24 -5.81
CA LEU A 46 -2.89 -5.79 -5.82
C LEU A 46 -4.06 -5.07 -6.49
N GLU A 47 -4.60 -5.61 -7.59
CA GLU A 47 -5.80 -5.11 -8.25
C GLU A 47 -7.00 -5.14 -7.31
N THR A 48 -7.22 -6.26 -6.60
CA THR A 48 -8.29 -6.36 -5.60
C THR A 48 -8.13 -5.30 -4.48
N LEU A 49 -6.89 -5.03 -4.05
CA LEU A 49 -6.62 -3.99 -3.06
C LEU A 49 -6.90 -2.59 -3.61
N LEU A 50 -6.54 -2.34 -4.88
CA LEU A 50 -6.81 -1.09 -5.59
C LEU A 50 -8.30 -0.83 -5.74
N GLU A 51 -9.07 -1.81 -6.22
CA GLU A 51 -10.52 -1.70 -6.37
C GLU A 51 -11.20 -1.40 -5.03
N ALA A 52 -10.71 -2.01 -3.95
CA ALA A 52 -11.21 -1.74 -2.60
C ALA A 52 -10.91 -0.30 -2.16
N ALA A 53 -9.73 0.22 -2.46
CA ALA A 53 -9.34 1.58 -2.13
C ALA A 53 -10.15 2.62 -2.93
N GLU A 54 -10.27 2.44 -4.25
CA GLU A 54 -11.02 3.36 -5.13
C GLU A 54 -12.52 3.37 -4.83
N SER A 55 -13.08 2.24 -4.40
CA SER A 55 -14.49 2.16 -4.00
C SER A 55 -14.81 2.96 -2.73
N GLU A 56 -13.83 3.23 -1.87
CA GLU A 56 -14.01 3.87 -0.56
C GLU A 56 -13.65 5.37 -0.52
N HIS A 57 -13.79 6.07 -1.66
CA HIS A 57 -13.69 7.54 -1.84
C HIS A 57 -12.37 8.11 -2.38
N LEU A 58 -11.51 7.27 -2.96
CA LEU A 58 -10.27 7.75 -3.58
C LEU A 58 -10.45 8.14 -5.04
N GLU A 59 -9.87 9.30 -5.42
CA GLU A 59 -9.79 9.67 -6.83
C GLU A 59 -8.88 8.67 -7.59
N PRO A 60 -9.35 8.11 -8.71
CA PRO A 60 -8.58 7.14 -9.47
C PRO A 60 -7.37 7.81 -10.14
N GLY A 61 -6.17 7.24 -9.95
CA GLY A 61 -4.97 7.60 -10.70
C GLY A 61 -3.81 8.19 -9.91
N GLU A 62 -4.01 8.53 -8.63
CA GLU A 62 -2.97 9.18 -7.82
C GLU A 62 -2.37 8.28 -6.74
N LEU A 63 -2.89 7.06 -6.58
CA LEU A 63 -2.41 6.09 -5.61
C LEU A 63 -1.07 5.46 -6.04
N VAL A 64 -0.21 5.22 -5.06
CA VAL A 64 1.10 4.62 -5.21
C VAL A 64 1.17 3.35 -4.36
N PHE A 65 1.62 2.25 -4.97
CA PHE A 65 1.95 1.02 -4.27
C PHE A 65 3.33 1.14 -3.64
N LEU A 66 3.43 0.89 -2.34
CA LEU A 66 4.69 0.77 -1.62
C LEU A 66 4.87 -0.69 -1.21
N LEU A 67 5.99 -1.27 -1.62
CA LEU A 67 6.36 -2.65 -1.34
C LEU A 67 7.72 -2.69 -0.64
N SER A 68 7.91 -3.68 0.22
CA SER A 68 9.26 -4.06 0.64
C SER A 68 10.02 -4.66 -0.53
N ARG A 69 11.35 -4.68 -0.42
CA ARG A 69 12.21 -5.36 -1.39
C ARG A 69 11.84 -6.83 -1.57
N ALA A 70 11.56 -7.55 -0.48
CA ALA A 70 11.17 -8.95 -0.58
C ALA A 70 9.82 -9.12 -1.30
N ASN A 71 8.88 -8.19 -1.12
CA ASN A 71 7.59 -8.24 -1.81
C ASN A 71 7.72 -7.89 -3.30
N ALA A 72 8.60 -6.95 -3.65
CA ALA A 72 8.97 -6.66 -5.03
C ALA A 72 9.56 -7.90 -5.72
N GLU A 73 10.54 -8.56 -5.09
CA GLU A 73 11.15 -9.79 -5.59
C GLU A 73 10.11 -10.90 -5.77
N ARG A 74 9.26 -11.13 -4.76
CA ARG A 74 8.18 -12.13 -4.82
C ARG A 74 7.19 -11.89 -5.95
N LEU A 75 6.89 -10.62 -6.24
CA LEU A 75 6.02 -10.24 -7.34
C LEU A 75 6.66 -10.60 -8.68
N CYS A 76 7.92 -10.20 -8.89
CA CYS A 76 8.65 -10.48 -10.14
C CYS A 76 8.91 -11.99 -10.34
N GLU A 77 9.09 -12.75 -9.26
CA GLU A 77 9.23 -14.21 -9.33
C GLU A 77 7.92 -14.92 -9.73
N ARG A 78 6.77 -14.34 -9.39
CA ARG A 78 5.45 -14.93 -9.61
C ARG A 78 4.82 -14.50 -10.93
N GLU A 79 5.01 -13.23 -11.30
CA GLU A 79 4.39 -12.59 -12.45
C GLU A 79 5.44 -12.43 -13.55
N SER A 80 5.23 -13.11 -14.68
CA SER A 80 6.18 -13.05 -15.80
C SER A 80 6.13 -11.73 -16.57
N ASP A 81 5.07 -10.95 -16.39
CA ASP A 81 4.84 -9.66 -17.04
C ASP A 81 5.40 -8.48 -16.21
N ILE A 82 5.91 -8.75 -14.99
CA ILE A 82 6.50 -7.77 -14.07
C ILE A 82 7.97 -8.11 -13.85
N ASP A 83 8.87 -7.32 -14.44
CA ASP A 83 10.31 -7.46 -14.21
C ASP A 83 10.78 -6.60 -13.02
N ALA A 84 10.06 -5.51 -12.72
CA ALA A 84 10.29 -4.62 -11.59
C ALA A 84 8.98 -3.98 -11.10
N VAL A 85 9.01 -3.44 -9.87
CA VAL A 85 7.84 -2.76 -9.27
C VAL A 85 7.37 -1.53 -10.07
N ASP A 86 8.25 -0.90 -10.84
CA ASP A 86 7.87 0.20 -11.75
C ASP A 86 6.93 -0.28 -12.87
N ASP A 87 6.95 -1.57 -13.24
CA ASP A 87 6.07 -2.15 -14.27
C ASP A 87 4.60 -2.21 -13.83
N LEU A 88 4.32 -2.05 -12.54
CA LEU A 88 2.95 -1.89 -12.04
C LEU A 88 2.23 -0.69 -12.67
N GLU A 89 2.96 0.35 -13.11
CA GLU A 89 2.35 1.48 -13.81
C GLU A 89 1.79 1.05 -15.18
N MET A 90 2.40 0.06 -15.83
CA MET A 90 1.91 -0.49 -17.10
C MET A 90 0.78 -1.50 -16.88
N GLU A 91 0.92 -2.38 -15.89
CA GLU A 91 -0.05 -3.47 -15.67
C GLU A 91 -1.30 -3.02 -14.91
N LEU A 92 -1.16 -2.21 -13.86
CA LEU A 92 -2.26 -1.76 -13.01
C LEU A 92 -2.60 -0.27 -13.20
N GLY A 93 -1.84 0.46 -14.02
CA GLY A 93 -2.02 1.91 -14.18
C GLY A 93 -1.65 2.70 -12.92
N ARG A 94 -0.92 2.11 -11.96
CA ARG A 94 -0.55 2.72 -10.68
C ARG A 94 0.94 2.55 -10.44
N ARG A 95 1.58 3.61 -9.93
CA ARG A 95 3.02 3.59 -9.70
C ARG A 95 3.36 2.66 -8.55
N GLY A 96 4.41 1.88 -8.70
CA GLY A 96 5.03 1.13 -7.62
C GLY A 96 6.29 1.84 -7.10
N ARG A 97 6.60 1.65 -5.82
CA ARG A 97 7.89 1.97 -5.22
C ARG A 97 8.33 0.88 -4.26
N VAL A 98 9.64 0.66 -4.23
CA VAL A 98 10.29 -0.22 -3.27
C VAL A 98 10.91 0.62 -2.18
N GLU A 99 10.56 0.34 -0.93
CA GLU A 99 11.05 1.06 0.23
C GLU A 99 11.68 0.06 1.22
N ASP A 100 12.95 0.26 1.59
CA ASP A 100 13.69 -0.69 2.44
C ASP A 100 13.13 -0.79 3.87
N GLY A 101 12.39 0.23 4.34
CA GLY A 101 11.72 0.25 5.65
C GLY A 101 10.35 -0.44 5.67
N MET A 102 9.84 -0.90 4.52
CA MET A 102 8.54 -1.55 4.45
C MET A 102 8.60 -2.98 5.00
N PRO A 103 7.64 -3.41 5.84
CA PRO A 103 7.56 -4.78 6.31
C PRO A 103 7.24 -5.77 5.18
N ASP A 104 7.90 -6.93 5.19
CA ASP A 104 7.70 -7.99 4.19
C ASP A 104 6.33 -8.65 4.22
N ASP A 105 5.58 -8.51 5.31
CA ASP A 105 4.21 -8.97 5.46
C ASP A 105 3.18 -7.89 5.09
N THR A 106 3.63 -6.76 4.51
CA THR A 106 2.79 -5.61 4.22
C THR A 106 3.00 -5.07 2.80
N VAL A 107 1.90 -4.69 2.18
CA VAL A 107 1.84 -3.85 0.99
C VAL A 107 0.98 -2.65 1.33
N LEU A 108 1.47 -1.44 1.08
CA LEU A 108 0.66 -0.23 1.23
C LEU A 108 0.26 0.30 -0.14
N LEU A 109 -0.95 0.83 -0.23
CA LEU A 109 -1.44 1.58 -1.37
C LEU A 109 -1.96 2.90 -0.82
N LEU A 110 -1.34 4.02 -1.16
CA LEU A 110 -1.76 5.30 -0.60
C LEU A 110 -1.55 6.46 -1.56
N HIS A 111 -2.32 7.52 -1.34
CA HIS A 111 -2.07 8.80 -1.99
C HIS A 111 -0.81 9.45 -1.40
N PRO A 112 0.12 9.98 -2.20
CA PRO A 112 1.37 10.54 -1.68
C PRO A 112 1.18 11.74 -0.74
N ASP A 113 0.04 12.42 -0.79
CA ASP A 113 -0.31 13.51 0.14
C ASP A 113 -1.09 13.04 1.38
N ALA A 114 -1.46 11.76 1.44
CA ALA A 114 -2.16 11.18 2.59
C ALA A 114 -1.27 10.99 3.82
N VAL A 115 0.05 11.10 3.65
CA VAL A 115 1.04 10.90 4.70
C VAL A 115 2.03 12.06 4.70
N GLU A 116 2.39 12.54 5.89
CA GLU A 116 3.48 13.50 6.12
C GLU A 116 4.43 12.90 7.15
N GLY A 117 5.62 12.46 6.72
CA GLY A 117 6.52 11.70 7.57
C GLY A 117 5.89 10.39 8.04
N THR A 118 5.44 10.33 9.30
CA THR A 118 4.73 9.19 9.90
C THR A 118 3.28 9.50 10.28
N GLU A 119 2.80 10.72 10.00
CA GLU A 119 1.45 11.16 10.33
C GLU A 119 0.49 10.86 9.18
N LEU A 120 -0.70 10.38 9.53
CA LEU A 120 -1.79 10.11 8.58
C LEU A 120 -2.61 11.38 8.42
N ILE A 121 -2.49 12.04 7.26
CA ILE A 121 -3.21 13.26 6.92
C ILE A 121 -4.59 12.91 6.35
N GLU A 122 -4.64 11.97 5.40
CA GLU A 122 -5.87 11.50 4.75
C GLU A 122 -5.96 9.97 4.87
N PRO A 123 -6.40 9.42 6.02
CA PRO A 123 -6.40 7.99 6.25
C PRO A 123 -7.37 7.23 5.33
N GLU A 124 -8.43 7.88 4.85
CA GLU A 124 -9.32 7.34 3.81
C GLU A 124 -8.60 7.07 2.49
N ALA A 125 -7.48 7.77 2.27
CA ALA A 125 -6.67 7.66 1.07
C ALA A 125 -5.60 6.57 1.15
N ILE A 126 -5.73 5.66 2.11
CA ILE A 126 -4.76 4.63 2.43
C ILE A 126 -5.45 3.28 2.47
N ALA A 127 -4.83 2.31 1.80
CA ALA A 127 -5.16 0.90 1.87
C ALA A 127 -3.92 0.09 2.24
N CYS A 128 -4.13 -0.96 3.03
CA CYS A 128 -3.09 -1.82 3.58
C CYS A 128 -3.42 -3.28 3.30
N GLY A 129 -2.58 -3.90 2.47
CA GLY A 129 -2.57 -5.33 2.19
C GLY A 129 -1.67 -6.05 3.18
N ILE A 130 -2.22 -6.93 4.01
CA ILE A 130 -1.47 -7.81 4.90
C ILE A 130 -1.22 -9.12 4.16
N VAL A 131 0.04 -9.35 3.79
CA VAL A 131 0.45 -10.56 3.07
C VAL A 131 0.59 -11.68 4.08
N GLY A 132 -0.17 -12.77 3.90
CA GLY A 132 0.04 -13.98 4.65
C GLY A 132 1.46 -14.50 4.40
N THR A 133 2.21 -14.77 5.47
CA THR A 133 3.41 -15.59 5.32
C THR A 133 2.94 -16.99 4.93
N ASP A 134 3.05 -17.33 3.64
CA ASP A 134 2.99 -18.71 3.18
C ASP A 134 3.91 -19.54 4.11
N GLY A 135 3.30 -20.38 4.94
CA GLY A 135 3.99 -21.29 5.86
C GLY A 135 4.50 -22.54 5.16
#